data_AF-A0A2X2JZS8-F1
#
_entry.id   AF-A0A2X2JZS8-F1
#
_cell.length_a   1.000
_cell.length_b   1.000
_cell.length_c   1.000
_cell.angle_alpha   90.00
_cell.angle_beta   90.00
_cell.angle_gamma   90.00
#
_symmetry.space_group_name_H-M   'P 1'
#
loop_
_entity.id
_entity.type
_entity.pdbx_description
1 polymer ?
#
loop_
_entity_poly.entity_id
_entity_poly.type
_entity_poly.pdbx_seq_one_letter_code
_entity_poly.pdbx_strand_id
1 'polypeptide(L)' 'MYFTDEKVTHYDQVEHSDGEAFGKFFKLMLNQGINLAPSKFEAWFLTTEHTEEDIKQTLKAADYAFSQMK' A
#
# COMPACT_ATOMS: atom_id res chain seq x y z
N MET A 1 2.22 -4.95 -3.54
CA MET A 1 1.10 -5.16 -4.48
C MET A 1 1.10 -4.00 -5.45
N TYR A 2 1.28 -4.24 -6.74
CA TYR A 2 1.47 -3.19 -7.73
C TYR A 2 0.15 -2.66 -8.31
N PHE A 3 -1.00 -2.90 -7.67
CA PHE A 3 -2.33 -2.46 -8.17
C PHE A 3 -2.55 -2.79 -9.65
N THR A 4 -2.14 -4.00 -10.04
CA THR A 4 -2.32 -4.60 -11.36
C THR A 4 -2.46 -6.11 -11.16
N ASP A 5 -3.16 -6.75 -12.09
CA ASP A 5 -3.30 -8.20 -12.22
C ASP A 5 -2.13 -8.84 -13.00
N GLU A 6 -1.25 -8.02 -13.58
CA GLU A 6 -0.07 -8.48 -14.31
C GLU A 6 1.14 -8.73 -13.40
N LYS A 7 1.99 -9.67 -13.81
CA LYS A 7 3.25 -9.92 -13.13
C LYS A 7 4.26 -8.82 -13.47
N VAL A 8 4.55 -7.97 -12.49
CA VAL A 8 5.60 -6.95 -12.58
C VAL A 8 6.98 -7.58 -12.39
N THR A 9 7.84 -7.40 -13.39
CA THR A 9 9.24 -7.83 -13.43
C THR A 9 10.18 -6.75 -13.94
N HIS A 10 9.63 -5.74 -14.62
CA HIS A 10 10.34 -4.61 -15.22
C HIS A 10 9.61 -3.30 -14.89
N TYR A 11 10.30 -2.17 -15.02
CA TYR A 11 9.80 -0.85 -14.58
C TYR A 11 8.62 -0.33 -15.40
N ASP A 12 8.62 -0.57 -16.71
CA ASP A 12 7.54 -0.24 -17.64
C ASP A 12 6.20 -0.84 -17.19
N GLN A 13 6.20 -2.05 -16.62
CA GLN A 13 5.00 -2.69 -16.10
C GLN A 13 4.44 -1.98 -14.84
N VAL A 14 5.30 -1.33 -14.06
CA VAL A 14 4.87 -0.52 -12.90
C VAL A 14 4.19 0.77 -13.36
N GLU A 15 4.64 1.37 -14.47
CA GLU A 15 4.01 2.59 -14.99
C GLU A 15 2.52 2.38 -15.30
N HIS A 16 2.19 1.21 -15.86
CA HIS A 16 0.83 0.81 -16.24
C HIS A 16 -0.08 0.40 -15.06
N SER A 17 0.42 0.41 -13.81
CA SER A 17 -0.41 0.08 -12.65
C SER A 17 -1.54 1.09 -12.40
N ASP A 18 -2.63 0.63 -11.77
CA ASP A 18 -3.79 1.47 -11.47
C ASP A 18 -3.49 2.49 -10.37
N GLY A 19 -3.30 3.75 -10.79
CA GLY A 19 -3.05 4.88 -9.90
C GLY A 19 -4.27 5.30 -9.08
N GLU A 20 -5.49 5.09 -9.58
CA GLU A 20 -6.72 5.40 -8.85
C GLU A 20 -6.94 4.39 -7.72
N ALA A 21 -6.71 3.10 -8.00
CA ALA A 21 -6.73 2.05 -7.00
C ALA A 21 -5.69 2.29 -5.90
N PHE A 22 -4.46 2.69 -6.26
CA PHE A 22 -3.45 3.10 -5.28
C PHE A 22 -3.93 4.31 -4.46
N GLY A 23 -4.48 5.34 -5.10
CA GLY A 23 -4.99 6.53 -4.41
C GLY A 23 -6.12 6.22 -3.42
N LYS A 24 -7.01 5.27 -3.76
CA LYS A 24 -8.06 4.77 -2.86
C LYS A 24 -7.44 4.00 -1.68
N PHE A 25 -6.51 3.08 -1.94
CA PHE A 25 -5.79 2.34 -0.91
C PHE A 25 -5.04 3.27 0.06
N PHE A 26 -4.30 4.25 -0.46
CA PHE A 26 -3.56 5.24 0.34
C PHE A 26 -4.49 5.97 1.31
N LYS A 27 -5.63 6.47 0.83
CA LYS A 27 -6.62 7.18 1.68
C LYS A 27 -7.22 6.25 2.74
N LEU A 28 -7.50 4.99 2.40
CA LEU A 28 -8.03 4.01 3.34
C LEU A 28 -7.01 3.69 4.45
N MET A 29 -5.74 3.50 4.09
CA MET A 29 -4.65 3.29 5.05
C MET A 29 -4.46 4.51 5.97
N LEU A 30 -4.47 5.72 5.40
CA LEU A 30 -4.36 6.97 6.16
C LEU A 30 -5.52 7.13 7.16
N ASN A 31 -6.75 6.78 6.76
CA ASN A 31 -7.92 6.79 7.64
C ASN A 31 -7.83 5.74 8.78
N GLN A 32 -7.04 4.68 8.61
CA GLN A 32 -6.73 3.69 9.65
C GLN A 32 -5.52 4.10 10.51
N GLY A 33 -4.96 5.30 10.29
CA GLY A 33 -3.81 5.81 11.03
C GLY A 33 -2.44 5.39 10.49
N ILE A 34 -2.38 4.74 9.31
CA ILE A 34 -1.12 4.29 8.70
C ILE A 34 -0.72 5.27 7.59
N ASN A 35 0.32 6.07 7.84
CA ASN A 35 0.85 7.03 6.89
C ASN A 35 1.93 6.40 6.00
N LEU A 36 1.57 6.16 4.75
CA LEU A 36 2.45 5.57 3.74
C LEU A 36 3.07 6.66 2.85
N ALA A 37 4.08 6.30 2.07
CA ALA A 37 4.56 7.19 1.02
C ALA A 37 3.41 7.47 0.01
N PRO A 38 3.14 8.74 -0.37
CA PRO A 38 2.00 9.11 -1.21
C PRO A 38 2.25 8.84 -2.70
N SER A 39 2.95 7.77 -3.04
CA SER A 39 3.31 7.39 -4.40
C SER A 39 3.41 5.88 -4.55
N LYS A 40 2.86 5.35 -5.65
CA LYS A 40 2.96 3.93 -6.02
C LYS A 40 4.37 3.50 -6.44
N PHE A 41 5.26 4.48 -6.66
CA PHE A 41 6.65 4.26 -7.06
C PHE A 41 7.63 4.30 -5.88
N GLU A 42 7.16 4.62 -4.67
CA GLU A 42 8.00 4.78 -3.49
C GLU A 42 8.05 3.51 -2.64
N ALA A 43 9.20 3.28 -2.02
CA ALA A 43 9.37 2.22 -1.04
C ALA A 43 8.78 2.64 0.32
N TRP A 44 8.43 1.64 1.14
CA TRP A 44 8.07 1.87 2.53
C TRP A 44 9.28 1.60 3.40
N PHE A 45 9.62 2.56 4.27
CA PHE A 45 10.80 2.48 5.12
C PHE A 45 10.40 2.06 6.54
N LEU A 46 11.16 1.13 7.10
CA LEU A 46 11.05 0.73 8.50
C LEU A 46 12.05 1.52 9.36
N THR A 47 11.73 1.67 10.63
CA THR A 47 12.63 2.24 11.63
C THR A 47 12.83 1.25 12.78
N THR A 48 13.85 1.47 13.61
CA THR A 48 14.07 0.67 14.83
C THR A 48 13.00 0.84 15.90
N GLU A 49 12.17 1.88 15.78
CA GLU A 49 11.03 2.14 16.67
C GLU A 49 9.81 1.28 16.31
N HIS A 50 9.74 0.71 15.10
CA HIS A 50 8.63 -0.16 14.72
C HIS A 50 8.65 -1.45 15.56
N THR A 51 7.53 -1.72 16.18
CA THR A 51 7.29 -2.93 16.98
C THR A 51 6.53 -3.98 16.17
N GLU A 52 6.47 -5.22 16.67
CA GLU A 52 5.60 -6.25 16.07
C GLU A 52 4.12 -5.85 16.06
N GLU A 53 3.68 -5.06 17.05
CA GLU A 53 2.30 -4.60 17.11
C GLU A 53 2.01 -3.59 16.00
N ASP A 54 2.94 -2.70 15.68
CA ASP A 54 2.81 -1.78 14.55
C ASP A 54 2.66 -2.54 13.22
N ILE A 55 3.40 -3.64 13.06
CA ILE A 55 3.27 -4.52 11.89
C ILE A 55 1.89 -5.18 11.86
N LYS A 56 1.42 -5.72 12.99
CA LYS A 56 0.08 -6.35 13.07
C LYS A 56 -1.04 -5.33 12.78
N GLN A 57 -0.93 -4.10 13.28
CA GLN A 57 -1.87 -3.03 12.99
C GLN A 57 -1.85 -2.63 11.52
N THR A 58 -0.66 -2.49 10.93
CA THR A 58 -0.48 -2.18 9.51
C THR A 58 -1.13 -3.26 8.62
N LEU A 59 -0.93 -4.55 8.96
CA LEU A 59 -1.55 -5.66 8.22
C LEU A 59 -3.08 -5.63 8.32
N LYS A 60 -3.64 -5.42 9.53
CA LYS A 60 -5.10 -5.28 9.71
C LYS A 60 -5.68 -4.13 8.90
N ALA A 61 -4.97 -2.98 8.87
CA ALA A 61 -5.38 -1.83 8.08
C ALA A 61 -5.35 -2.13 6.58
N ALA A 62 -4.33 -2.85 6.11
CA ALA A 62 -4.22 -3.26 4.71
C ALA A 62 -5.33 -4.23 4.30
N ASP A 63 -5.62 -5.25 5.13
CA ASP A 63 -6.72 -6.19 4.90
C ASP A 63 -8.07 -5.47 4.83
N TYR A 64 -8.31 -4.53 5.74
CA TYR A 64 -9.49 -3.67 5.70
C TYR A 64 -9.54 -2.84 4.41
N ALA A 65 -8.44 -2.18 4.03
CA ALA A 65 -8.40 -1.37 2.83
C ALA A 65 -8.76 -2.19 1.58
N PHE A 66 -8.19 -3.39 1.42
CA PHE A 66 -8.53 -4.28 0.31
C PHE A 66 -9.98 -4.77 0.36
N SER A 67 -10.55 -4.98 1.56
CA SER A 67 -11.97 -5.37 1.67
C SER A 67 -12.93 -4.28 1.19
N GLN A 68 -12.54 -2.99 1.27
CA GLN A 68 -13.32 -1.84 0.79
C GLN A 68 -13.09 -1.51 -0.69
N MET A 69 -12.14 -2.19 -1.34
CA MET A 69 -11.78 -1.98 -2.75
C MET A 69 -12.50 -2.93 -3.71
N LYS A 70 -13.32 -3.84 -3.19
CA LYS A 70 -14.21 -4.70 -3.98
C LYS A 70 -15.37 -3.94 -4.59
#